data_AF-A0A9E3X5P8-F1
#
_entry.id   AF-A0A9E3X5P8-F1
#
_cell.length_a   1.000
_cell.length_b   1.000
_cell.length_c   1.000
_cell.angle_alpha   90.00
_cell.angle_beta   90.00
_cell.angle_gamma   90.00
#
_symmetry.space_group_name_H-M   'P 1'
#
loop_
_entity.id
_entity.type
_entity.pdbx_description
1 polymer ?
#
loop_
_entity_poly.entity_id
_entity_poly.type
_entity_poly.pdbx_seq_one_letter_code
_entity_poly.pdbx_strand_id
1 'polypeptide(L)'
;MNSLYELPERRRRSSARLMVLMVSTVLLWVAAIALILMACAIPASWVSAVREPQREPTPASIFDTTFAPETDMTGQNLPPLTAVPVLPFPTTAPAALPGNTQSTDVDVIPPATNLNPDATIEEEAAPTANPVAEVHSNESVADAPPPIQTGLLVDTQPIDSYNQDTINELSRNFYKDAPSYPARYGVDRVQVRFQTLNRYHTLTTIRAELFIPRVDTPTEFPLFVYGSGTTGIGNSCAPLDELTRGRNWGSYRTHMLSYAAQGYIAILPLWQGYDELTETHPYFVAELEGPVMLDATRAVYHFFAANPAPQARPAAAVFFGGYSQGGHGAFAADAIAAAYAPELPIKGVIGHATAPSVEALLREAPSLAPYIVYAYRNYYGPDVIDPVRVFQERWLPTFYNDASTKCVDEIYDYYNGGQANIYQPSFSNSLYGGQLGFNFPYFKQALDQNNAARVVNPHTPALLLHGSADPIVTTQTNEQFMRAICKRGKSVTYYLYNNVHHFQTRQYSFVDTLQWMQAILAGTPVRSDCAVVLGQ
;
A
#
# COMPACT_ATOMS: atom_id res chain seq x y z
N MET A 1 -54.70 53.42 -23.72
CA MET A 1 -53.30 53.55 -23.21
C MET A 1 -52.65 52.20 -23.52
N ASN A 2 -51.84 52.06 -24.58
CA ASN A 2 -50.44 52.50 -24.72
C ASN A 2 -49.56 51.90 -23.58
N SER A 3 -48.43 51.22 -23.81
CA SER A 3 -47.56 51.15 -24.99
C SER A 3 -46.74 49.84 -25.11
N LEU A 4 -46.46 49.47 -26.36
CA LEU A 4 -45.32 48.71 -26.90
C LEU A 4 -43.99 48.87 -26.12
N TYR A 5 -43.13 47.82 -26.09
CA TYR A 5 -41.94 47.71 -26.98
C TYR A 5 -41.21 46.33 -26.90
N GLU A 6 -40.25 46.14 -27.81
CA GLU A 6 -39.66 44.87 -28.29
C GLU A 6 -38.56 44.24 -27.41
N LEU A 7 -38.26 42.95 -27.64
CA LEU A 7 -37.05 42.25 -27.16
C LEU A 7 -36.08 41.92 -28.32
N PRO A 8 -34.75 41.93 -28.12
CA PRO A 8 -33.82 42.33 -29.18
C PRO A 8 -33.25 41.21 -30.07
N GLU A 9 -33.27 41.43 -31.39
CA GLU A 9 -32.64 40.56 -32.41
C GLU A 9 -31.12 40.33 -32.26
N ARG A 10 -30.43 41.12 -31.43
CA ARG A 10 -28.95 41.11 -31.34
C ARG A 10 -28.36 39.75 -30.94
N ARG A 11 -29.06 38.91 -30.17
CA ARG A 11 -28.53 37.58 -29.75
C ARG A 11 -28.56 36.50 -30.83
N ARG A 12 -29.37 36.61 -31.90
CA ARG A 12 -29.37 35.61 -32.99
C ARG A 12 -28.23 35.83 -34.00
N ARG A 13 -27.83 37.08 -34.24
CA ARG A 13 -26.75 37.41 -35.18
C ARG A 13 -25.35 37.09 -34.65
N SER A 14 -25.15 37.06 -33.33
CA SER A 14 -23.89 36.62 -32.69
C SER A 14 -23.68 35.10 -32.82
N SER A 15 -24.71 34.30 -32.58
CA SER A 15 -24.61 32.83 -32.64
C SER A 15 -24.31 32.33 -34.07
N ALA A 16 -24.96 32.92 -35.07
CA ALA A 16 -24.70 32.59 -36.48
C ALA A 16 -23.25 32.91 -36.91
N ARG A 17 -22.69 34.04 -36.46
CA ARG A 17 -21.29 34.39 -36.77
C ARG A 17 -20.28 33.45 -36.11
N LEU A 18 -20.53 33.03 -34.86
CA LEU A 18 -19.67 32.08 -34.15
C LEU A 18 -19.68 30.69 -34.82
N MET A 19 -20.87 30.23 -35.24
CA MET A 19 -21.06 28.95 -35.92
C MET A 19 -20.40 28.92 -37.31
N VAL A 20 -20.47 30.01 -38.08
CA VAL A 20 -19.74 30.15 -39.34
C VAL A 20 -18.21 30.09 -39.11
N LEU A 21 -17.70 30.78 -38.08
CA LEU A 21 -16.26 30.76 -37.74
C LEU A 21 -15.77 29.35 -37.39
N MET A 22 -16.55 28.58 -36.60
CA MET A 22 -16.22 27.21 -36.26
C MET A 22 -16.21 26.30 -37.50
N VAL A 23 -17.22 26.38 -38.37
CA VAL A 23 -17.29 25.58 -39.60
C VAL A 23 -16.14 25.89 -40.55
N SER A 24 -15.78 27.17 -40.74
CA SER A 24 -14.61 27.56 -41.54
C SER A 24 -13.30 27.04 -40.96
N THR A 25 -13.16 27.02 -39.62
CA THR A 25 -11.94 26.53 -38.96
C THR A 25 -11.81 25.01 -39.12
N VAL A 26 -12.90 24.25 -38.97
CA VAL A 26 -12.91 22.79 -39.19
C VAL A 26 -12.60 22.44 -40.65
N LEU A 27 -13.16 23.18 -41.62
CA LEU A 27 -12.87 22.97 -43.05
C LEU A 27 -11.39 23.23 -43.39
N LEU A 28 -10.76 24.23 -42.78
CA LEU A 28 -9.31 24.49 -42.93
C LEU A 28 -8.46 23.35 -42.36
N TRP A 29 -8.84 22.78 -41.21
CA TRP A 29 -8.16 21.61 -40.64
C TRP A 29 -8.32 20.35 -41.49
N VAL A 30 -9.51 20.09 -42.02
CA VAL A 30 -9.76 18.95 -42.94
C VAL A 30 -8.95 19.11 -44.24
N ALA A 31 -8.87 20.32 -44.79
CA ALA A 31 -8.04 20.60 -45.97
C ALA A 31 -6.54 20.40 -45.69
N ALA A 32 -6.05 20.83 -44.53
CA ALA A 32 -4.66 20.63 -44.12
C ALA A 32 -4.31 19.14 -43.95
N ILE A 33 -5.19 18.35 -43.32
CA ILE A 33 -5.02 16.90 -43.17
C ILE A 33 -5.04 16.19 -44.53
N ALA A 34 -5.93 16.59 -45.45
CA ALA A 34 -5.97 16.03 -46.80
C ALA A 34 -4.68 16.33 -47.60
N LEU A 35 -4.10 17.53 -47.45
CA LEU A 35 -2.81 17.91 -48.04
C LEU A 35 -1.64 17.09 -47.48
N ILE A 36 -1.63 16.82 -46.16
CA ILE A 36 -0.60 15.98 -45.53
C ILE A 36 -0.73 14.52 -46.01
N LEU A 37 -1.95 13.99 -46.11
CA LEU A 37 -2.19 12.62 -46.61
C LEU A 37 -1.83 12.48 -48.10
N MET A 38 -2.02 13.51 -48.93
CA MET A 38 -1.55 13.52 -50.31
C MET A 38 -0.02 13.59 -50.42
N ALA A 39 0.68 14.24 -49.47
CA ALA A 39 2.13 14.33 -49.45
C ALA A 39 2.84 13.03 -49.01
N CYS A 40 2.15 12.12 -48.32
CA CYS A 40 2.70 10.84 -47.85
C CYS A 40 2.49 9.65 -48.81
N ALA A 41 1.91 9.86 -49.99
CA ALA A 41 1.68 8.81 -50.99
C ALA A 41 2.97 8.44 -51.74
N ILE A 42 3.70 7.43 -51.25
CA ILE A 42 4.85 6.83 -51.97
C ILE A 42 4.31 6.10 -53.23
N PRO A 43 4.86 6.35 -54.44
CA PRO A 43 4.37 5.70 -55.65
C PRO A 43 4.68 4.20 -55.68
N ALA A 44 3.69 3.40 -56.09
CA ALA A 44 3.79 1.96 -56.21
C ALA A 44 4.63 1.53 -57.44
N SER A 45 5.96 1.55 -57.30
CA SER A 45 6.88 1.08 -58.35
C SER A 45 8.16 0.39 -57.84
N TRP A 46 8.16 -0.10 -56.60
CA TRP A 46 9.28 -0.90 -56.05
C TRP A 46 8.78 -2.16 -55.30
N VAL A 47 8.18 -3.10 -56.05
CA VAL A 47 7.96 -4.48 -55.60
C VAL A 47 8.48 -5.44 -56.66
N SER A 48 9.67 -6.01 -56.45
CA SER A 48 10.18 -7.21 -57.12
C SER A 48 11.44 -7.74 -56.43
N ALA A 49 11.61 -9.06 -56.44
CA ALA A 49 12.77 -9.82 -55.93
C ALA A 49 12.92 -9.93 -54.39
N VAL A 50 12.13 -10.83 -53.79
CA VAL A 50 12.54 -11.58 -52.60
C VAL A 50 12.97 -12.99 -53.02
N ARG A 51 14.19 -13.39 -52.64
CA ARG A 51 14.63 -14.79 -52.51
C ARG A 51 15.14 -14.97 -51.09
N GLU A 52 14.69 -16.02 -50.42
CA GLU A 52 15.35 -16.63 -49.25
C GLU A 52 16.72 -17.25 -49.64
N PRO A 53 17.57 -17.75 -48.71
CA PRO A 53 17.43 -17.84 -47.23
C PRO A 53 18.66 -17.34 -46.42
N GLN A 54 18.58 -17.33 -45.08
CA GLN A 54 19.41 -18.13 -44.14
C GLN A 54 19.22 -17.73 -42.67
N ARG A 55 19.61 -18.61 -41.73
CA ARG A 55 19.36 -18.53 -40.28
C ARG A 55 20.50 -17.92 -39.45
N GLU A 56 20.11 -17.40 -38.27
CA GLU A 56 20.86 -17.27 -37.00
C GLU A 56 22.05 -16.29 -36.88
N PRO A 57 22.44 -15.84 -35.66
CA PRO A 57 21.71 -15.87 -34.36
C PRO A 57 21.58 -14.49 -33.67
N THR A 58 20.84 -14.45 -32.55
CA THR A 58 20.63 -13.29 -31.67
C THR A 58 21.86 -12.90 -30.84
N PRO A 59 22.07 -11.61 -30.52
CA PRO A 59 23.07 -11.18 -29.54
C PRO A 59 22.58 -11.37 -28.10
N ALA A 60 23.48 -11.84 -27.23
CA ALA A 60 23.24 -11.99 -25.79
C ALA A 60 24.00 -10.95 -24.97
N SER A 61 23.54 -10.73 -23.73
CA SER A 61 24.29 -10.30 -22.55
C SER A 61 25.28 -9.11 -22.66
N ILE A 62 24.93 -8.00 -22.01
CA ILE A 62 25.92 -7.07 -21.44
C ILE A 62 25.58 -6.85 -19.96
N PHE A 63 26.16 -7.69 -19.10
CA PHE A 63 26.48 -7.40 -17.69
C PHE A 63 27.50 -8.46 -17.25
N ASP A 64 28.77 -8.20 -17.57
CA ASP A 64 29.90 -8.93 -17.02
C ASP A 64 30.82 -7.92 -16.33
N THR A 65 30.89 -8.03 -15.00
CA THR A 65 31.86 -7.33 -14.16
C THR A 65 32.42 -8.33 -13.19
N THR A 66 33.53 -8.93 -13.62
CA THR A 66 34.31 -9.89 -12.84
C THR A 66 34.94 -9.21 -11.62
N PHE A 67 34.69 -9.78 -10.44
CA PHE A 67 35.47 -9.50 -9.23
C PHE A 67 36.69 -10.43 -9.19
N ALA A 68 37.87 -9.86 -8.93
CA ALA A 68 39.10 -10.58 -8.60
C ALA A 68 39.88 -9.78 -7.52
N PRO A 69 40.75 -10.44 -6.73
CA PRO A 69 40.77 -10.17 -5.28
C PRO A 69 41.87 -9.22 -4.77
N GLU A 70 41.85 -9.07 -3.44
CA GLU A 70 42.76 -8.32 -2.57
C GLU A 70 44.25 -8.32 -2.95
N THR A 71 44.90 -7.19 -2.72
CA THR A 71 46.33 -7.14 -2.37
C THR A 71 46.55 -6.30 -1.12
N ASP A 72 47.27 -6.90 -0.17
CA ASP A 72 47.73 -6.30 1.08
C ASP A 72 48.81 -5.25 0.81
N MET A 73 48.74 -4.10 1.48
CA MET A 73 49.86 -3.16 1.62
C MET A 73 49.81 -2.47 2.98
N THR A 74 50.85 -2.74 3.76
CA THR A 74 51.02 -2.29 5.14
C THR A 74 51.46 -0.82 5.24
N GLY A 75 50.84 -0.10 6.19
CA GLY A 75 51.51 0.90 7.04
C GLY A 75 51.93 2.25 6.44
N GLN A 76 51.24 3.31 6.87
CA GLN A 76 51.92 4.54 7.28
C GLN A 76 51.11 5.33 8.32
N ASN A 77 51.80 6.02 9.23
CA ASN A 77 51.24 6.61 10.44
C ASN A 77 50.48 7.91 10.19
N LEU A 78 49.38 8.12 10.93
CA LEU A 78 48.75 9.44 11.09
C LEU A 78 48.97 9.94 12.54
N PRO A 79 49.36 11.21 12.75
CA PRO A 79 49.47 11.80 14.08
C PRO A 79 48.09 12.19 14.65
N PRO A 80 47.92 12.28 15.98
CA PRO A 80 46.64 12.58 16.60
C PRO A 80 46.25 14.05 16.44
N LEU A 81 45.00 14.31 16.00
CA LEU A 81 44.42 15.64 16.05
C LEU A 81 43.82 15.91 17.43
N THR A 82 44.12 17.10 17.95
CA THR A 82 43.84 17.56 19.31
C THR A 82 42.37 17.91 19.53
N ALA A 83 41.89 17.71 20.76
CA ALA A 83 40.57 18.13 21.18
C ALA A 83 40.41 19.66 21.15
N VAL A 84 39.25 20.13 20.67
CA VAL A 84 38.83 21.54 20.72
C VAL A 84 37.89 21.72 21.93
N PRO A 85 38.05 22.76 22.76
CA PRO A 85 37.27 22.92 23.98
C PRO A 85 35.84 23.37 23.72
N VAL A 86 34.90 22.82 24.49
CA VAL A 86 33.50 23.26 24.55
C VAL A 86 33.41 24.55 25.38
N LEU A 87 32.71 25.56 24.85
CA LEU A 87 32.35 26.78 25.58
C LEU A 87 30.87 26.74 26.03
N PRO A 88 30.51 27.37 27.16
CA PRO A 88 29.22 27.16 27.82
C PRO A 88 28.07 28.00 27.25
N PHE A 89 26.85 27.46 27.33
CA PHE A 89 25.61 28.19 27.08
C PHE A 89 25.19 29.06 28.29
N PRO A 90 24.55 30.22 28.07
CA PRO A 90 23.90 30.98 29.14
C PRO A 90 22.52 30.42 29.49
N THR A 91 22.17 30.44 30.77
CA THR A 91 20.91 29.95 31.34
C THR A 91 19.84 31.04 31.45
N THR A 92 18.61 30.76 31.02
CA THR A 92 17.40 31.43 31.55
C THR A 92 16.19 30.48 31.56
N ALA A 93 15.55 30.35 32.73
CA ALA A 93 14.18 29.85 32.93
C ALA A 93 13.42 30.93 33.73
N PRO A 94 12.08 31.04 33.66
CA PRO A 94 11.17 30.15 34.43
C PRO A 94 9.88 29.82 33.63
N ALA A 95 8.81 29.16 34.11
CA ALA A 95 8.41 28.68 35.44
C ALA A 95 7.58 27.38 35.31
N ALA A 96 7.35 26.65 36.41
CA ALA A 96 6.52 25.44 36.44
C ALA A 96 5.45 25.52 37.54
N LEU A 97 4.32 24.80 37.34
CA LEU A 97 3.27 24.53 38.33
C LEU A 97 2.80 23.05 38.20
N PRO A 98 2.20 22.47 39.25
CA PRO A 98 2.78 21.24 39.83
C PRO A 98 2.13 19.92 39.40
N GLY A 99 2.89 18.83 39.57
CA GLY A 99 2.45 17.46 39.34
C GLY A 99 1.87 16.77 40.58
N ASN A 100 1.55 15.48 40.44
CA ASN A 100 1.00 14.64 41.50
C ASN A 100 1.60 13.22 41.47
N THR A 101 2.24 12.82 42.57
CA THR A 101 2.86 11.52 42.90
C THR A 101 2.92 11.44 44.44
N GLN A 102 2.81 10.33 45.18
CA GLN A 102 3.04 8.91 44.90
C GLN A 102 2.52 8.03 46.09
N SER A 103 2.71 6.70 46.02
CA SER A 103 2.64 5.70 47.13
C SER A 103 1.23 5.34 47.65
N THR A 104 0.75 4.09 47.79
CA THR A 104 1.27 2.73 48.16
C THR A 104 1.54 2.46 49.65
N ASP A 105 0.82 1.44 50.13
CA ASP A 105 1.03 0.47 51.22
C ASP A 105 0.93 0.83 52.74
N VAL A 106 -0.27 0.55 53.28
CA VAL A 106 -0.60 -0.41 54.37
C VAL A 106 0.34 -0.55 55.58
N ASP A 107 -0.18 -0.29 56.80
CA ASP A 107 -0.26 -1.31 57.87
C ASP A 107 -1.15 -0.95 59.10
N VAL A 108 -1.94 -1.95 59.56
CA VAL A 108 -2.41 -2.32 60.92
C VAL A 108 -3.14 -1.33 61.89
N ILE A 109 -4.22 -1.86 62.49
CA ILE A 109 -5.16 -1.34 63.53
C ILE A 109 -5.23 -2.34 64.73
N PRO A 110 -5.89 -2.12 65.91
CA PRO A 110 -6.77 -1.02 66.44
C PRO A 110 -6.32 -0.61 67.90
N PRO A 111 -7.17 -0.29 68.94
CA PRO A 111 -8.58 0.15 69.04
C PRO A 111 -8.93 1.32 70.00
N ALA A 112 -10.10 1.92 69.73
CA ALA A 112 -11.16 2.52 70.57
C ALA A 112 -10.99 2.83 72.08
N THR A 113 -11.53 3.99 72.50
CA THR A 113 -12.60 4.17 73.53
C THR A 113 -13.24 5.56 73.35
N ASN A 114 -14.54 5.70 73.03
CA ASN A 114 -15.72 5.68 73.93
C ASN A 114 -15.81 6.88 74.91
N LEU A 115 -16.68 7.85 74.63
CA LEU A 115 -17.77 8.37 75.51
C LEU A 115 -18.33 9.75 75.05
N ASN A 116 -19.65 9.81 74.89
CA ASN A 116 -20.50 11.01 75.00
C ASN A 116 -21.18 10.92 76.40
N PRO A 117 -21.58 12.01 77.10
CA PRO A 117 -22.77 12.77 76.68
C PRO A 117 -22.85 14.28 77.08
N ASP A 118 -23.96 14.89 76.68
CA ASP A 118 -24.67 16.04 77.27
C ASP A 118 -24.05 17.46 77.31
N ALA A 119 -24.58 18.33 76.43
CA ALA A 119 -25.12 19.64 76.82
C ALA A 119 -26.23 20.08 75.83
N THR A 120 -27.44 20.34 76.34
CA THR A 120 -28.61 20.80 75.57
C THR A 120 -28.77 22.32 75.64
N ILE A 121 -29.11 22.97 74.51
CA ILE A 121 -29.75 24.31 74.46
C ILE A 121 -30.78 24.30 73.31
N GLU A 122 -32.04 24.61 73.63
CA GLU A 122 -33.13 24.89 72.68
C GLU A 122 -33.00 26.34 72.17
N GLU A 123 -32.92 26.55 70.86
CA GLU A 123 -34.03 26.94 69.97
C GLU A 123 -34.37 28.44 69.99
N GLU A 124 -33.94 29.18 68.96
CA GLU A 124 -34.64 30.37 68.47
C GLU A 124 -34.60 30.36 66.92
N ALA A 125 -35.73 30.67 66.28
CA ALA A 125 -35.95 30.39 64.87
C ALA A 125 -35.40 31.47 63.91
N ALA A 126 -34.92 31.05 62.74
CA ALA A 126 -34.51 31.92 61.64
C ALA A 126 -35.31 31.61 60.35
N PRO A 127 -35.62 32.60 59.49
CA PRO A 127 -36.62 32.47 58.43
C PRO A 127 -36.14 31.72 57.18
N THR A 128 -37.11 31.15 56.48
CA THR A 128 -36.96 30.31 55.28
C THR A 128 -36.34 31.04 54.08
N ALA A 129 -35.30 30.44 53.49
CA ALA A 129 -34.87 30.69 52.12
C ALA A 129 -35.14 29.43 51.27
N ASN A 130 -35.74 29.59 50.08
CA ASN A 130 -36.08 28.47 49.21
C ASN A 130 -34.84 27.73 48.70
N PRO A 131 -34.88 26.39 48.57
CA PRO A 131 -33.79 25.64 47.94
C PRO A 131 -33.64 26.05 46.47
N VAL A 132 -32.40 26.32 46.07
CA VAL A 132 -32.04 26.43 44.65
C VAL A 132 -32.26 25.06 44.02
N ALA A 133 -33.06 24.99 42.96
CA ALA A 133 -33.35 23.73 42.29
C ALA A 133 -32.08 23.14 41.68
N GLU A 134 -31.79 21.87 42.00
CA GLU A 134 -30.79 21.09 41.28
C GLU A 134 -31.25 20.94 39.82
N VAL A 135 -30.55 21.60 38.91
CA VAL A 135 -30.73 21.36 37.48
C VAL A 135 -30.06 20.03 37.16
N HIS A 136 -30.82 18.94 37.30
CA HIS A 136 -30.47 17.67 36.68
C HIS A 136 -30.51 17.83 35.16
N SER A 137 -29.39 18.27 34.58
CA SER A 137 -29.13 18.11 33.17
C SER A 137 -28.94 16.62 32.87
N ASN A 138 -30.05 15.92 32.65
CA ASN A 138 -30.07 14.68 31.87
C ASN A 138 -29.69 15.05 30.42
N GLU A 139 -28.42 15.36 30.20
CA GLU A 139 -27.82 15.17 28.89
C GLU A 139 -27.79 13.67 28.66
N SER A 140 -28.79 13.18 27.92
CA SER A 140 -28.72 11.88 27.27
C SER A 140 -27.36 11.80 26.58
N VAL A 141 -26.59 10.76 26.89
CA VAL A 141 -25.47 10.35 26.03
C VAL A 141 -26.09 10.13 24.66
N ALA A 142 -25.92 11.11 23.77
CA ALA A 142 -26.47 11.03 22.43
C ALA A 142 -25.84 9.81 21.78
N ASP A 143 -26.66 8.91 21.22
CA ASP A 143 -26.18 7.74 20.51
C ASP A 143 -25.08 8.17 19.56
N ALA A 144 -23.87 7.64 19.79
CA ALA A 144 -22.80 7.80 18.82
C ALA A 144 -23.35 7.29 17.48
N PRO A 145 -23.22 8.06 16.38
CA PRO A 145 -23.76 7.64 15.10
C PRO A 145 -23.25 6.22 14.79
N PRO A 146 -24.13 5.31 14.32
CA PRO A 146 -23.76 3.91 14.16
C PRO A 146 -22.49 3.82 13.29
N PRO A 147 -21.53 2.94 13.66
CA PRO A 147 -20.24 2.89 12.98
C PRO A 147 -20.45 2.70 11.48
N ILE A 148 -19.76 3.52 10.69
CA ILE A 148 -19.92 3.54 9.23
C ILE A 148 -19.62 2.13 8.71
N GLN A 149 -20.60 1.53 8.03
CA GLN A 149 -20.42 0.23 7.40
C GLN A 149 -19.56 0.39 6.14
N THR A 150 -18.47 -0.38 6.09
CA THR A 150 -17.52 -0.40 4.99
C THR A 150 -17.49 -1.79 4.34
N GLY A 151 -16.83 -1.92 3.19
CA GLY A 151 -16.88 -3.12 2.35
C GLY A 151 -18.22 -3.30 1.60
N LEU A 152 -19.14 -2.34 1.71
CA LEU A 152 -20.41 -2.36 0.98
C LEU A 152 -20.15 -2.32 -0.53
N LEU A 153 -20.89 -3.15 -1.28
CA LEU A 153 -20.86 -3.16 -2.73
C LEU A 153 -21.51 -1.90 -3.32
N VAL A 154 -20.83 -1.30 -4.30
CA VAL A 154 -21.36 -0.24 -5.17
C VAL A 154 -21.92 -0.86 -6.44
N ASP A 155 -21.10 -1.65 -7.13
CA ASP A 155 -21.48 -2.35 -8.36
C ASP A 155 -20.61 -3.61 -8.59
N THR A 156 -21.08 -4.50 -9.46
CA THR A 156 -20.41 -5.74 -9.84
C THR A 156 -20.64 -6.02 -11.32
N GLN A 157 -19.59 -6.35 -12.08
CA GLN A 157 -19.69 -6.60 -13.52
C GLN A 157 -18.86 -7.85 -13.90
N PRO A 158 -19.46 -8.91 -14.48
CA PRO A 158 -18.71 -10.00 -15.08
C PRO A 158 -17.78 -9.49 -16.19
N ILE A 159 -16.52 -9.94 -16.18
CA ILE A 159 -15.52 -9.56 -17.19
C ILE A 159 -15.38 -10.68 -18.22
N ASP A 160 -14.90 -11.84 -17.78
CA ASP A 160 -14.59 -13.00 -18.63
C ASP A 160 -14.43 -14.29 -17.82
N SER A 161 -14.28 -15.40 -18.56
CA SER A 161 -14.19 -16.77 -18.02
C SER A 161 -13.02 -17.51 -18.67
N TYR A 162 -12.10 -18.02 -17.86
CA TYR A 162 -10.92 -18.77 -18.29
C TYR A 162 -11.13 -20.27 -18.09
N ASN A 163 -10.78 -21.11 -19.07
CA ASN A 163 -10.71 -22.55 -18.90
C ASN A 163 -9.31 -22.97 -18.38
N GLN A 164 -9.17 -24.24 -17.98
CA GLN A 164 -7.92 -24.74 -17.40
C GLN A 164 -6.74 -24.64 -18.36
N ASP A 165 -6.93 -24.89 -19.66
CA ASP A 165 -5.86 -24.86 -20.67
C ASP A 165 -5.32 -23.43 -20.87
N THR A 166 -6.20 -22.43 -20.94
CA THR A 166 -5.81 -21.02 -20.99
C THR A 166 -5.06 -20.59 -19.73
N ILE A 167 -5.52 -21.01 -18.53
CA ILE A 167 -4.81 -20.71 -17.28
C ILE A 167 -3.45 -21.41 -17.23
N ASN A 168 -3.36 -22.65 -17.72
CA ASN A 168 -2.11 -23.39 -17.85
C ASN A 168 -1.13 -22.68 -18.81
N GLU A 169 -1.60 -22.13 -19.92
CA GLU A 169 -0.78 -21.37 -20.85
C GLU A 169 -0.23 -20.06 -20.24
N LEU A 170 -1.11 -19.26 -19.64
CA LEU A 170 -0.70 -18.04 -18.92
C LEU A 170 0.29 -18.35 -17.79
N SER A 171 0.03 -19.42 -17.03
CA SER A 171 0.88 -19.85 -15.91
C SER A 171 2.23 -20.38 -16.39
N ARG A 172 2.32 -21.14 -17.49
CA ARG A 172 3.60 -21.60 -18.06
C ARG A 172 4.53 -20.44 -18.40
N ASN A 173 4.00 -19.34 -18.92
CA ASN A 173 4.80 -18.15 -19.25
C ASN A 173 5.22 -17.39 -17.99
N PHE A 174 4.34 -17.26 -17.00
CA PHE A 174 4.61 -16.50 -15.78
C PHE A 174 5.55 -17.24 -14.80
N TYR A 175 5.42 -18.56 -14.66
CA TYR A 175 6.29 -19.41 -13.82
C TYR A 175 7.33 -20.19 -14.64
N LYS A 176 7.78 -19.68 -15.80
CA LYS A 176 8.67 -20.43 -16.73
C LYS A 176 9.92 -21.04 -16.08
N ASP A 177 10.47 -20.38 -15.05
CA ASP A 177 11.68 -20.78 -14.32
C ASP A 177 11.37 -21.27 -12.89
N ALA A 178 10.09 -21.48 -12.54
CA ALA A 178 9.64 -21.67 -11.16
C ALA A 178 8.61 -22.81 -11.00
N PRO A 179 8.51 -23.45 -9.82
CA PRO A 179 7.49 -24.46 -9.56
C PRO A 179 6.06 -23.92 -9.70
N SER A 180 5.22 -24.63 -10.44
CA SER A 180 3.78 -24.34 -10.55
C SER A 180 2.97 -25.62 -10.66
N TYR A 181 1.66 -25.53 -10.41
CA TYR A 181 0.72 -26.64 -10.52
C TYR A 181 -0.26 -26.42 -11.69
N PRO A 182 -0.68 -27.49 -12.39
CA PRO A 182 -1.70 -27.39 -13.42
C PRO A 182 -3.04 -26.94 -12.81
N ALA A 183 -3.80 -26.16 -13.57
CA ALA A 183 -5.11 -25.64 -13.19
C ALA A 183 -6.11 -26.77 -12.90
N ARG A 184 -6.59 -26.84 -11.65
CA ARG A 184 -7.62 -27.80 -11.21
C ARG A 184 -9.03 -27.36 -11.59
N TYR A 185 -9.25 -26.05 -11.63
CA TYR A 185 -10.54 -25.43 -11.94
C TYR A 185 -10.39 -24.42 -13.08
N GLY A 186 -11.46 -24.23 -13.86
CA GLY A 186 -11.64 -22.99 -14.60
C GLY A 186 -11.95 -21.84 -13.63
N VAL A 187 -11.80 -20.59 -14.08
CA VAL A 187 -12.01 -19.41 -13.23
C VAL A 187 -12.87 -18.38 -13.95
N ASP A 188 -13.87 -17.85 -13.25
CA ASP A 188 -14.65 -16.68 -13.68
C ASP A 188 -14.08 -15.42 -13.02
N ARG A 189 -14.09 -14.31 -13.75
CA ARG A 189 -13.55 -13.04 -13.27
C ARG A 189 -14.61 -11.95 -13.30
N VAL A 190 -14.73 -11.24 -12.19
CA VAL A 190 -15.78 -10.24 -11.95
C VAL A 190 -15.10 -8.96 -11.45
N GLN A 191 -15.40 -7.83 -12.08
CA GLN A 191 -15.08 -6.52 -11.50
C GLN A 191 -16.01 -6.29 -10.32
N VAL A 192 -15.45 -5.88 -9.19
CA VAL A 192 -16.19 -5.48 -7.99
C VAL A 192 -15.82 -4.05 -7.66
N ARG A 193 -16.80 -3.21 -7.39
CA ARG A 193 -16.58 -1.88 -6.80
C ARG A 193 -17.20 -1.85 -5.40
N PHE A 194 -16.42 -1.48 -4.40
CA PHE A 194 -16.83 -1.48 -3.00
C PHE A 194 -16.35 -0.23 -2.26
N GLN A 195 -16.94 0.08 -1.11
CA GLN A 195 -16.61 1.29 -0.34
C GLN A 195 -15.64 1.00 0.82
N THR A 196 -14.69 1.92 1.06
CA THR A 196 -13.80 1.94 2.23
C THR A 196 -13.69 3.37 2.77
N LEU A 197 -13.01 3.60 3.89
CA LEU A 197 -12.79 4.95 4.43
C LEU A 197 -11.50 5.57 3.89
N ASN A 198 -11.59 6.81 3.42
CA ASN A 198 -10.43 7.63 3.10
C ASN A 198 -9.85 8.33 4.36
N ARG A 199 -8.77 9.08 4.16
CA ARG A 199 -8.08 9.88 5.18
C ARG A 199 -8.94 10.90 5.94
N TYR A 200 -10.15 11.18 5.48
CA TYR A 200 -11.11 12.10 6.12
C TYR A 200 -12.25 11.34 6.82
N HIS A 201 -12.12 10.01 6.96
CA HIS A 201 -13.15 9.11 7.49
C HIS A 201 -14.47 9.20 6.69
N THR A 202 -14.36 9.46 5.38
CA THR A 202 -15.49 9.49 4.45
C THR A 202 -15.39 8.33 3.46
N LEU A 203 -16.53 7.84 2.97
CA LEU A 203 -16.57 6.71 2.05
C LEU A 203 -15.96 7.07 0.68
N THR A 204 -15.01 6.27 0.23
CA THR A 204 -14.43 6.28 -1.13
C THR A 204 -14.62 4.91 -1.79
N THR A 205 -14.60 4.85 -3.13
CA THR A 205 -14.87 3.61 -3.88
C THR A 205 -13.59 3.00 -4.43
N ILE A 206 -13.38 1.71 -4.14
CA ILE A 206 -12.28 0.90 -4.66
C ILE A 206 -12.81 -0.01 -5.76
N ARG A 207 -12.13 -0.05 -6.91
CA ARG A 207 -12.28 -1.11 -7.92
C ARG A 207 -11.37 -2.30 -7.57
N ALA A 208 -11.88 -3.52 -7.77
CA ALA A 208 -11.17 -4.78 -7.58
C ALA A 208 -11.51 -5.77 -8.70
N GLU A 209 -10.66 -6.78 -8.90
CA GLU A 209 -11.02 -8.00 -9.63
C GLU A 209 -11.14 -9.18 -8.68
N LEU A 210 -12.30 -9.83 -8.71
CA LEU A 210 -12.65 -11.06 -8.00
C LEU A 210 -12.52 -12.26 -8.95
N PHE A 211 -11.83 -13.29 -8.51
CA PHE A 211 -11.52 -14.51 -9.25
C PHE A 211 -12.18 -15.70 -8.55
N ILE A 212 -13.12 -16.37 -9.22
CA ILE A 212 -14.02 -17.36 -8.64
C ILE A 212 -13.76 -18.72 -9.33
N PRO A 213 -13.39 -19.79 -8.59
CA PRO A 213 -13.26 -21.13 -9.17
C PRO A 213 -14.61 -21.63 -9.71
N ARG A 214 -14.63 -22.17 -10.93
CA ARG A 214 -15.81 -22.84 -11.48
C ARG A 214 -15.88 -24.28 -11.00
N VAL A 215 -17.04 -24.65 -10.45
CA VAL A 215 -17.40 -25.97 -9.95
C VAL A 215 -18.88 -26.24 -10.25
N ASP A 216 -19.24 -27.50 -10.46
CA ASP A 216 -20.61 -27.89 -10.83
C ASP A 216 -21.56 -28.04 -9.64
N THR A 217 -21.03 -28.06 -8.41
CA THR A 217 -21.79 -28.26 -7.17
C THR A 217 -21.32 -27.29 -6.07
N PRO A 218 -22.18 -26.95 -5.09
CA PRO A 218 -21.81 -26.04 -4.00
C PRO A 218 -20.53 -26.47 -3.30
N THR A 219 -19.47 -25.67 -3.41
CA THR A 219 -18.14 -25.97 -2.86
C THR A 219 -17.59 -24.76 -2.14
N GLU A 220 -17.16 -24.92 -0.89
CA GLU A 220 -16.50 -23.86 -0.14
C GLU A 220 -15.01 -23.79 -0.46
N PHE A 221 -14.50 -22.56 -0.64
CA PHE A 221 -13.08 -22.29 -0.89
C PHE A 221 -12.57 -21.19 0.06
N PRO A 222 -11.32 -21.30 0.55
CA PRO A 222 -10.67 -20.20 1.28
C PRO A 222 -10.57 -18.94 0.42
N LEU A 223 -10.60 -17.77 1.08
CA LEU A 223 -10.46 -16.47 0.46
C LEU A 223 -9.01 -15.98 0.55
N PHE A 224 -8.42 -15.60 -0.58
CA PHE A 224 -7.09 -15.00 -0.68
C PHE A 224 -7.20 -13.55 -1.16
N VAL A 225 -6.93 -12.60 -0.26
CA VAL A 225 -7.01 -11.16 -0.55
C VAL A 225 -5.59 -10.66 -0.79
N TYR A 226 -5.33 -10.12 -1.98
CA TYR A 226 -3.96 -9.85 -2.42
C TYR A 226 -3.66 -8.37 -2.64
N GLY A 227 -2.63 -7.86 -1.96
CA GLY A 227 -2.07 -6.54 -2.18
C GLY A 227 -1.09 -6.54 -3.36
N SER A 228 -1.32 -5.67 -4.34
CA SER A 228 -0.35 -5.41 -5.42
C SER A 228 0.92 -4.71 -4.90
N GLY A 229 2.05 -5.00 -5.52
CA GLY A 229 3.27 -4.22 -5.34
C GLY A 229 3.27 -2.95 -6.18
N THR A 230 4.32 -2.15 -6.03
CA THR A 230 4.46 -0.85 -6.69
C THR A 230 4.29 -0.92 -8.20
N THR A 231 3.33 -0.18 -8.72
CA THR A 231 3.17 0.10 -10.17
C THR A 231 3.36 1.57 -10.52
N GLY A 232 3.33 2.47 -9.53
CA GLY A 232 3.36 3.94 -9.69
C GLY A 232 2.07 4.57 -9.15
N ILE A 233 2.10 5.83 -8.71
CA ILE A 233 1.01 6.40 -7.90
C ILE A 233 -0.11 7.10 -8.68
N GLY A 234 0.05 7.29 -9.99
CA GLY A 234 -0.95 7.92 -10.85
C GLY A 234 -1.99 6.93 -11.38
N ASN A 235 -3.15 7.45 -11.79
CA ASN A 235 -4.22 6.68 -12.46
C ASN A 235 -3.76 5.95 -13.74
N SER A 236 -2.68 6.41 -14.38
CA SER A 236 -2.06 5.70 -15.51
C SER A 236 -1.43 4.36 -15.13
N CYS A 237 -1.14 4.18 -13.85
CA CYS A 237 -0.35 3.09 -13.28
C CYS A 237 -1.18 2.11 -12.45
N ALA A 238 -2.51 2.14 -12.54
CA ALA A 238 -3.38 1.22 -11.81
C ALA A 238 -3.05 -0.25 -12.19
N PRO A 239 -2.75 -1.16 -11.23
CA PRO A 239 -2.33 -2.53 -11.54
C PRO A 239 -3.38 -3.36 -12.30
N LEU A 240 -4.67 -3.04 -12.16
CA LEU A 240 -5.74 -3.66 -12.95
C LEU A 240 -5.78 -3.18 -14.41
N ASP A 241 -4.98 -2.20 -14.81
CA ASP A 241 -4.93 -1.72 -16.20
C ASP A 241 -3.63 -2.13 -16.93
N GLU A 242 -2.75 -2.89 -16.26
CA GLU A 242 -1.46 -3.39 -16.76
C GLU A 242 -1.53 -3.92 -18.21
N LEU A 243 -2.29 -5.00 -18.42
CA LEU A 243 -2.40 -5.66 -19.72
C LEU A 243 -3.16 -4.82 -20.76
N THR A 244 -4.18 -4.06 -20.36
CA THR A 244 -4.99 -3.24 -21.29
C THR A 244 -4.21 -2.02 -21.80
N ARG A 245 -3.16 -1.61 -21.07
CA ARG A 245 -2.20 -0.57 -21.48
C ARG A 245 -0.94 -1.14 -22.16
N GLY A 246 -0.87 -2.45 -22.38
CA GLY A 246 0.29 -3.11 -23.01
C GLY A 246 1.56 -3.10 -22.15
N ARG A 247 1.43 -2.94 -20.83
CA ARG A 247 2.55 -2.95 -19.87
C ARG A 247 2.55 -4.24 -19.05
N ASN A 248 3.67 -4.51 -18.37
CA ASN A 248 3.79 -5.64 -17.44
C ASN A 248 4.74 -5.26 -16.29
N TRP A 249 4.15 -4.88 -15.16
CA TRP A 249 4.85 -4.53 -13.91
C TRP A 249 4.90 -5.69 -12.92
N GLY A 250 4.04 -6.69 -13.09
CA GLY A 250 3.91 -7.80 -12.17
C GLY A 250 2.95 -8.92 -12.57
N SER A 251 2.23 -8.86 -13.69
CA SER A 251 1.30 -9.90 -14.16
C SER A 251 0.30 -10.35 -13.08
N TYR A 252 -0.25 -9.41 -12.31
CA TYR A 252 -1.01 -9.72 -11.09
C TYR A 252 -2.24 -10.58 -11.36
N ARG A 253 -2.92 -10.35 -12.50
CA ARG A 253 -4.05 -11.17 -12.96
C ARG A 253 -3.67 -12.64 -13.15
N THR A 254 -2.54 -12.93 -13.78
CA THR A 254 -2.06 -14.30 -13.97
C THR A 254 -1.81 -14.95 -12.61
N HIS A 255 -1.15 -14.25 -11.68
CA HIS A 255 -0.91 -14.77 -10.34
C HIS A 255 -2.21 -15.11 -9.59
N MET A 256 -3.23 -14.24 -9.67
CA MET A 256 -4.54 -14.49 -9.05
C MET A 256 -5.31 -15.62 -9.72
N LEU A 257 -5.28 -15.72 -11.05
CA LEU A 257 -5.82 -16.86 -11.80
C LEU A 257 -5.16 -18.18 -11.37
N SER A 258 -3.85 -18.19 -11.11
CA SER A 258 -3.15 -19.39 -10.64
C SER A 258 -3.62 -19.85 -9.26
N TYR A 259 -3.79 -18.93 -8.29
CA TYR A 259 -4.35 -19.31 -6.97
C TYR A 259 -5.81 -19.76 -7.10
N ALA A 260 -6.63 -19.05 -7.87
CA ALA A 260 -8.02 -19.41 -8.06
C ALA A 260 -8.19 -20.79 -8.71
N ALA A 261 -7.35 -21.11 -9.70
CA ALA A 261 -7.31 -22.41 -10.34
C ALA A 261 -6.83 -23.56 -9.43
N GLN A 262 -6.29 -23.27 -8.23
CA GLN A 262 -5.98 -24.27 -7.20
C GLN A 262 -7.06 -24.41 -6.11
N GLY A 263 -8.18 -23.68 -6.22
CA GLY A 263 -9.29 -23.76 -5.26
C GLY A 263 -9.24 -22.68 -4.17
N TYR A 264 -9.03 -21.43 -4.58
CA TYR A 264 -9.15 -20.25 -3.72
C TYR A 264 -10.12 -19.27 -4.38
N ILE A 265 -10.97 -18.60 -3.63
CA ILE A 265 -11.57 -17.36 -4.13
C ILE A 265 -10.51 -16.27 -3.93
N ALA A 266 -10.09 -15.59 -4.99
CA ALA A 266 -9.05 -14.57 -4.88
C ALA A 266 -9.61 -13.18 -5.22
N ILE A 267 -9.16 -12.14 -4.52
CA ILE A 267 -9.53 -10.75 -4.84
C ILE A 267 -8.29 -9.84 -4.82
N LEU A 268 -8.20 -9.01 -5.86
CA LEU A 268 -7.14 -8.02 -6.07
C LEU A 268 -7.78 -6.62 -6.12
N PRO A 269 -7.86 -5.91 -4.97
CA PRO A 269 -8.26 -4.51 -4.96
C PRO A 269 -7.16 -3.59 -5.52
N LEU A 270 -7.58 -2.48 -6.13
CA LEU A 270 -6.73 -1.30 -6.23
C LEU A 270 -6.52 -0.70 -4.84
N TRP A 271 -5.37 -0.07 -4.63
CA TRP A 271 -5.20 0.82 -3.49
C TRP A 271 -6.05 2.09 -3.63
N GLN A 272 -6.30 2.79 -2.53
CA GLN A 272 -6.91 4.12 -2.57
C GLN A 272 -6.11 5.07 -3.47
N GLY A 273 -6.79 6.01 -4.13
CA GLY A 273 -6.20 7.04 -4.99
C GLY A 273 -5.97 6.62 -6.45
N TYR A 274 -6.29 5.37 -6.83
CA TYR A 274 -6.50 5.00 -8.24
C TYR A 274 -7.97 5.18 -8.64
N ASP A 275 -8.22 5.38 -9.93
CA ASP A 275 -9.50 5.74 -10.56
C ASP A 275 -10.12 7.07 -10.09
N GLU A 276 -9.46 7.82 -9.20
CA GLU A 276 -9.91 9.11 -8.68
C GLU A 276 -9.11 10.26 -9.34
N LEU A 277 -9.80 11.13 -10.10
CA LEU A 277 -9.13 12.13 -10.95
C LEU A 277 -8.43 13.28 -10.19
N THR A 278 -8.75 13.46 -8.91
CA THR A 278 -8.20 14.55 -8.07
C THR A 278 -7.20 14.05 -7.02
N GLU A 279 -6.99 12.74 -6.93
CA GLU A 279 -6.08 12.13 -5.98
C GLU A 279 -4.98 11.35 -6.70
N THR A 280 -4.01 10.90 -5.91
CA THR A 280 -2.99 9.93 -6.31
C THR A 280 -2.89 8.91 -5.20
N HIS A 281 -2.39 7.72 -5.52
CA HIS A 281 -2.30 6.66 -4.55
C HIS A 281 -1.41 7.05 -3.33
N PRO A 282 -1.93 7.01 -2.08
CA PRO A 282 -1.16 7.24 -0.86
C PRO A 282 -0.19 6.09 -0.56
N TYR A 283 0.90 6.07 -1.32
CA TYR A 283 1.91 5.02 -1.35
C TYR A 283 2.61 4.82 -0.01
N PHE A 284 2.58 3.58 0.50
CA PHE A 284 3.07 3.20 1.84
C PHE A 284 2.43 4.02 2.98
N VAL A 285 1.10 4.14 2.94
CA VAL A 285 0.29 4.65 4.07
C VAL A 285 -0.52 3.49 4.65
N ALA A 286 0.01 2.87 5.70
CA ALA A 286 -0.55 1.67 6.34
C ALA A 286 -1.99 1.87 6.82
N GLU A 287 -2.32 3.08 7.27
CA GLU A 287 -3.65 3.50 7.70
C GLU A 287 -4.72 3.40 6.59
N LEU A 288 -4.33 3.47 5.32
CA LEU A 288 -5.24 3.34 4.17
C LEU A 288 -5.11 1.97 3.47
N GLU A 289 -3.91 1.39 3.40
CA GLU A 289 -3.69 0.08 2.78
C GLU A 289 -4.36 -1.06 3.56
N GLY A 290 -4.32 -1.01 4.90
CA GLY A 290 -4.94 -2.04 5.76
C GLY A 290 -6.47 -2.14 5.60
N PRO A 291 -7.23 -1.03 5.74
CA PRO A 291 -8.67 -1.01 5.52
C PRO A 291 -9.10 -1.48 4.13
N VAL A 292 -8.36 -1.16 3.07
CA VAL A 292 -8.66 -1.62 1.70
C VAL A 292 -8.74 -3.14 1.61
N MET A 293 -7.83 -3.88 2.26
CA MET A 293 -7.84 -5.34 2.22
C MET A 293 -8.94 -5.94 3.11
N LEU A 294 -9.20 -5.34 4.27
CA LEU A 294 -10.28 -5.78 5.16
C LEU A 294 -11.67 -5.53 4.53
N ASP A 295 -11.86 -4.38 3.90
CA ASP A 295 -13.11 -4.04 3.21
C ASP A 295 -13.28 -4.78 1.88
N ALA A 296 -12.20 -5.11 1.17
CA ALA A 296 -12.25 -6.07 0.05
C ALA A 296 -12.73 -7.46 0.52
N THR A 297 -12.33 -7.89 1.73
CA THR A 297 -12.81 -9.14 2.33
C THR A 297 -14.31 -9.11 2.57
N ARG A 298 -14.81 -8.04 3.20
CA ARG A 298 -16.26 -7.79 3.41
C ARG A 298 -17.02 -7.76 2.08
N ALA A 299 -16.49 -7.07 1.07
CA ALA A 299 -17.08 -6.99 -0.27
C ALA A 299 -17.26 -8.36 -0.94
N VAL A 300 -16.33 -9.30 -0.73
CA VAL A 300 -16.49 -10.68 -1.22
C VAL A 300 -17.64 -11.39 -0.51
N TYR A 301 -17.76 -11.29 0.82
CA TYR A 301 -18.89 -11.89 1.52
C TYR A 301 -20.23 -11.27 1.10
N HIS A 302 -20.30 -9.95 0.92
CA HIS A 302 -21.48 -9.28 0.37
C HIS A 302 -21.78 -9.71 -1.08
N PHE A 303 -20.76 -9.93 -1.91
CA PHE A 303 -20.92 -10.42 -3.29
C PHE A 303 -21.62 -11.79 -3.31
N PHE A 304 -21.14 -12.75 -2.54
CA PHE A 304 -21.73 -14.10 -2.53
C PHE A 304 -23.08 -14.16 -1.80
N ALA A 305 -23.37 -13.23 -0.88
CA ALA A 305 -24.71 -13.08 -0.29
C ALA A 305 -25.73 -12.51 -1.29
N ALA A 306 -25.33 -11.54 -2.12
CA ALA A 306 -26.17 -10.96 -3.16
C ALA A 306 -26.31 -11.84 -4.42
N ASN A 307 -25.30 -12.68 -4.71
CA ASN A 307 -25.23 -13.49 -5.92
C ASN A 307 -25.29 -15.00 -5.60
N PRO A 308 -26.49 -15.63 -5.64
CA PRO A 308 -26.62 -17.07 -5.45
C PRO A 308 -26.18 -17.91 -6.66
N ALA A 309 -25.89 -17.32 -7.82
CA ALA A 309 -25.59 -18.07 -9.04
C ALA A 309 -24.27 -18.87 -9.03
N PRO A 310 -23.12 -18.34 -8.55
CA PRO A 310 -21.88 -19.12 -8.46
C PRO A 310 -22.01 -20.28 -7.48
N GLN A 311 -21.49 -21.46 -7.86
CA GLN A 311 -21.49 -22.64 -6.98
C GLN A 311 -20.33 -22.62 -5.97
N ALA A 312 -19.22 -21.95 -6.29
CA ALA A 312 -18.18 -21.64 -5.32
C ALA A 312 -18.71 -20.70 -4.23
N ARG A 313 -18.31 -20.92 -2.97
CA ARG A 313 -18.64 -20.07 -1.82
C ARG A 313 -17.39 -19.76 -0.98
N PRO A 314 -17.32 -18.58 -0.34
CA PRO A 314 -16.22 -18.24 0.54
C PRO A 314 -16.37 -18.98 1.87
N ALA A 315 -15.38 -19.80 2.20
CA ALA A 315 -15.27 -20.47 3.50
C ALA A 315 -15.01 -19.46 4.64
N ALA A 316 -15.12 -19.92 5.88
CA ALA A 316 -14.66 -19.17 7.06
C ALA A 316 -13.12 -19.21 7.24
N ALA A 317 -12.39 -18.87 6.18
CA ALA A 317 -10.93 -18.83 6.16
C ALA A 317 -10.43 -17.75 5.18
N VAL A 318 -9.80 -16.70 5.71
CA VAL A 318 -9.22 -15.60 4.95
C VAL A 318 -7.71 -15.58 5.11
N PHE A 319 -6.97 -15.45 4.02
CA PHE A 319 -5.53 -15.20 4.01
C PHE A 319 -5.24 -13.87 3.34
N PHE A 320 -4.43 -13.04 3.99
CA PHE A 320 -3.85 -11.84 3.35
C PHE A 320 -2.55 -12.22 2.67
N GLY A 321 -2.37 -11.83 1.42
CA GLY A 321 -1.13 -11.94 0.68
C GLY A 321 -0.71 -10.61 0.08
N GLY A 322 0.57 -10.43 -0.20
CA GLY A 322 0.99 -9.29 -1.00
C GLY A 322 2.47 -9.28 -1.35
N TYR A 323 2.81 -8.50 -2.37
CA TYR A 323 4.16 -8.47 -2.94
C TYR A 323 4.79 -7.08 -2.86
N SER A 324 6.06 -7.01 -2.46
CA SER A 324 6.77 -5.73 -2.31
C SER A 324 6.00 -4.78 -1.38
N GLN A 325 5.52 -3.63 -1.87
CA GLN A 325 4.55 -2.77 -1.19
C GLN A 325 3.31 -3.54 -0.67
N GLY A 326 2.72 -4.43 -1.47
CA GLY A 326 1.53 -5.16 -1.05
C GLY A 326 1.75 -6.06 0.16
N GLY A 327 2.99 -6.46 0.44
CA GLY A 327 3.34 -7.10 1.70
C GLY A 327 3.14 -6.16 2.90
N HIS A 328 3.57 -4.90 2.79
CA HIS A 328 3.31 -3.88 3.81
C HIS A 328 1.81 -3.68 4.05
N GLY A 329 1.01 -3.56 2.97
CA GLY A 329 -0.45 -3.50 3.08
C GLY A 329 -1.07 -4.74 3.75
N ALA A 330 -0.60 -5.94 3.40
CA ALA A 330 -1.07 -7.20 4.00
C ALA A 330 -0.77 -7.30 5.50
N PHE A 331 0.43 -6.86 5.93
CA PHE A 331 0.77 -6.78 7.36
C PHE A 331 0.03 -5.65 8.09
N ALA A 332 -0.26 -4.53 7.43
CA ALA A 332 -1.11 -3.47 7.98
C ALA A 332 -2.55 -3.95 8.23
N ALA A 333 -3.13 -4.69 7.27
CA ALA A 333 -4.45 -5.30 7.41
C ALA A 333 -4.51 -6.30 8.58
N ASP A 334 -3.54 -7.22 8.64
CA ASP A 334 -3.42 -8.20 9.72
C ASP A 334 -3.26 -7.55 11.11
N ALA A 335 -2.50 -6.45 11.19
CA ALA A 335 -2.22 -5.73 12.43
C ALA A 335 -3.45 -5.00 13.02
N ILE A 336 -4.37 -4.51 12.18
CA ILE A 336 -5.57 -3.78 12.63
C ILE A 336 -6.85 -4.63 12.65
N ALA A 337 -6.80 -5.84 12.08
CA ALA A 337 -7.96 -6.71 11.86
C ALA A 337 -8.88 -6.86 13.09
N ALA A 338 -8.32 -7.18 14.25
CA ALA A 338 -9.10 -7.41 15.48
C ALA A 338 -9.85 -6.16 15.99
N ALA A 339 -9.45 -4.96 15.58
CA ALA A 339 -10.10 -3.70 15.95
C ALA A 339 -11.04 -3.17 14.85
N TYR A 340 -10.66 -3.33 13.58
CA TYR A 340 -11.40 -2.77 12.43
C TYR A 340 -12.46 -3.73 11.86
N ALA A 341 -12.19 -5.04 11.90
CA ALA A 341 -13.05 -6.08 11.33
C ALA A 341 -12.95 -7.40 12.11
N PRO A 342 -13.34 -7.41 13.40
CA PRO A 342 -13.25 -8.59 14.28
C PRO A 342 -14.08 -9.78 13.82
N GLU A 343 -15.04 -9.58 12.91
CA GLU A 343 -15.87 -10.62 12.32
C GLU A 343 -15.16 -11.45 11.22
N LEU A 344 -14.03 -11.00 10.70
CA LEU A 344 -13.35 -11.65 9.58
C LEU A 344 -12.49 -12.83 10.04
N PRO A 345 -12.68 -14.05 9.48
CA PRO A 345 -12.01 -15.27 9.96
C PRO A 345 -10.61 -15.42 9.37
N ILE A 346 -9.71 -14.49 9.72
CA ILE A 346 -8.33 -14.43 9.21
C ILE A 346 -7.50 -15.58 9.78
N LYS A 347 -6.76 -16.27 8.91
CA LYS A 347 -5.97 -17.47 9.19
C LYS A 347 -4.47 -17.27 9.05
N GLY A 348 -4.03 -16.22 8.37
CA GLY A 348 -2.61 -15.91 8.22
C GLY A 348 -2.33 -14.76 7.26
N VAL A 349 -1.10 -14.25 7.32
CA VAL A 349 -0.58 -13.17 6.46
C VAL A 349 0.69 -13.63 5.73
N ILE A 350 0.77 -13.33 4.43
CA ILE A 350 1.82 -13.83 3.52
C ILE A 350 2.50 -12.64 2.83
N GLY A 351 3.82 -12.55 3.00
CA GLY A 351 4.64 -11.51 2.41
C GLY A 351 5.63 -12.06 1.39
N HIS A 352 5.45 -11.71 0.10
CA HIS A 352 6.40 -12.02 -0.97
C HIS A 352 7.31 -10.81 -1.23
N ALA A 353 8.62 -10.96 -1.07
CA ALA A 353 9.60 -9.87 -1.23
C ALA A 353 9.17 -8.57 -0.50
N THR A 354 8.56 -8.71 0.68
CA THR A 354 7.89 -7.60 1.39
C THR A 354 8.85 -6.46 1.65
N ALA A 355 8.38 -5.22 1.45
CA ALA A 355 9.07 -3.99 1.81
C ALA A 355 8.55 -3.46 3.17
N PRO A 356 9.06 -3.92 4.32
CA PRO A 356 8.46 -3.66 5.64
C PRO A 356 8.77 -2.27 6.20
N SER A 357 9.74 -1.55 5.62
CA SER A 357 10.24 -0.28 6.13
C SER A 357 10.45 0.69 4.97
N VAL A 358 9.66 1.75 4.95
CA VAL A 358 9.74 2.83 3.97
C VAL A 358 11.09 3.57 4.06
N GLU A 359 11.64 3.68 5.27
CA GLU A 359 12.98 4.24 5.50
C GLU A 359 14.09 3.36 4.93
N ALA A 360 13.97 2.03 5.01
CA ALA A 360 14.89 1.12 4.33
C ALA A 360 14.72 1.20 2.81
N LEU A 361 13.50 1.28 2.29
CA LEU A 361 13.24 1.40 0.87
C LEU A 361 13.83 2.70 0.26
N LEU A 362 13.85 3.81 1.02
CA LEU A 362 14.58 5.03 0.63
C LEU A 362 16.09 4.79 0.50
N ARG A 363 16.70 3.90 1.31
CA ARG A 363 18.12 3.55 1.20
C ARG A 363 18.41 2.59 0.05
N GLU A 364 17.55 1.58 -0.10
CA GLU A 364 17.77 0.40 -0.95
C GLU A 364 17.28 0.62 -2.39
N ALA A 365 16.16 1.33 -2.57
CA ALA A 365 15.62 1.68 -3.89
C ALA A 365 15.36 3.21 -4.04
N PRO A 366 16.40 4.06 -4.07
CA PRO A 366 16.25 5.52 -4.20
C PRO A 366 15.39 6.01 -5.37
N SER A 367 15.29 5.25 -6.46
CA SER A 367 14.44 5.57 -7.62
C SER A 367 12.94 5.62 -7.30
N LEU A 368 12.49 4.96 -6.22
CA LEU A 368 11.11 4.98 -5.74
C LEU A 368 10.83 6.15 -4.78
N ALA A 369 11.86 6.88 -4.35
CA ALA A 369 11.72 7.99 -3.42
C ALA A 369 10.79 9.12 -3.89
N PRO A 370 10.67 9.45 -5.19
CA PRO A 370 9.70 10.46 -5.64
C PRO A 370 8.26 10.11 -5.29
N TYR A 371 7.87 8.84 -5.40
CA TYR A 371 6.54 8.39 -4.96
C TYR A 371 6.36 8.57 -3.44
N ILE A 372 7.36 8.16 -2.65
CA ILE A 372 7.32 8.27 -1.18
C ILE A 372 7.19 9.72 -0.76
N VAL A 373 8.05 10.61 -1.25
CA VAL A 373 8.05 12.03 -0.89
C VAL A 373 6.78 12.73 -1.38
N TYR A 374 6.29 12.43 -2.58
CA TYR A 374 5.03 12.97 -3.08
C TYR A 374 3.86 12.54 -2.20
N ALA A 375 3.70 11.22 -1.98
CA ALA A 375 2.60 10.66 -1.20
C ALA A 375 2.62 11.16 0.26
N TYR A 376 3.80 11.19 0.89
CA TYR A 376 3.94 11.63 2.28
C TYR A 376 3.69 13.13 2.42
N ARG A 377 4.15 13.95 1.47
CA ARG A 377 3.83 15.38 1.43
C ARG A 377 2.34 15.64 1.23
N ASN A 378 1.67 14.86 0.37
CA ASN A 378 0.24 15.01 0.11
C ASN A 378 -0.61 14.54 1.30
N TYR A 379 -0.22 13.42 1.93
CA TYR A 379 -0.93 12.83 3.05
C TYR A 379 -0.64 13.58 4.37
N TYR A 380 0.62 13.63 4.81
CA TYR A 380 1.00 14.22 6.09
C TYR A 380 1.18 15.75 6.06
N GLY A 381 1.31 16.34 4.88
CA GLY A 381 1.39 17.80 4.67
C GLY A 381 2.78 18.31 4.26
N PRO A 382 2.87 19.56 3.78
CA PRO A 382 4.10 20.16 3.27
C PRO A 382 5.21 20.29 4.32
N ASP A 383 4.85 20.52 5.58
CA ASP A 383 5.79 20.73 6.68
C ASP A 383 6.51 19.43 7.11
N VAL A 384 5.99 18.27 6.70
CA VAL A 384 6.57 16.96 6.99
C VAL A 384 7.75 16.67 6.08
N ILE A 385 7.61 16.86 4.77
CA ILE A 385 8.68 16.67 3.80
C ILE A 385 8.48 17.53 2.55
N ASP A 386 9.55 18.23 2.13
CA ASP A 386 9.56 19.00 0.88
C ASP A 386 10.63 18.45 -0.10
N PRO A 387 10.29 18.23 -1.38
CA PRO A 387 11.23 17.79 -2.41
C PRO A 387 12.53 18.61 -2.48
N VAL A 388 12.49 19.93 -2.23
CA VAL A 388 13.67 20.81 -2.26
C VAL A 388 14.71 20.44 -1.19
N ARG A 389 14.30 19.75 -0.13
CA ARG A 389 15.19 19.25 0.94
C ARG A 389 15.71 17.85 0.69
N VAL A 390 15.20 17.14 -0.32
CA VAL A 390 15.49 15.72 -0.58
C VAL A 390 16.27 15.54 -1.87
N PHE A 391 15.78 16.09 -2.99
CA PHE A 391 16.25 15.78 -4.33
C PHE A 391 17.20 16.84 -4.88
N GLN A 392 18.15 16.41 -5.71
CA GLN A 392 19.03 17.33 -6.43
C GLN A 392 18.24 18.27 -7.32
N GLU A 393 18.75 19.50 -7.50
CA GLU A 393 18.08 20.60 -8.18
C GLU A 393 17.51 20.23 -9.56
N ARG A 394 18.24 19.42 -10.34
CA ARG A 394 17.80 18.91 -11.66
C ARG A 394 16.46 18.18 -11.68
N TRP A 395 16.04 17.57 -10.56
CA TRP A 395 14.79 16.82 -10.47
C TRP A 395 13.59 17.71 -10.06
N LEU A 396 13.85 18.85 -9.41
CA LEU A 396 12.81 19.70 -8.84
C LEU A 396 11.84 20.31 -9.89
N PRO A 397 12.27 20.73 -11.10
CA PRO A 397 11.37 21.31 -12.09
C PRO A 397 10.25 20.38 -12.56
N THR A 398 10.50 19.07 -12.60
CA THR A 398 9.56 18.06 -13.12
C THR A 398 9.00 17.14 -12.03
N PHE A 399 9.55 17.17 -10.82
CA PHE A 399 9.23 16.29 -9.68
C PHE A 399 7.75 15.89 -9.57
N TYR A 400 6.85 16.88 -9.46
CA TYR A 400 5.43 16.62 -9.23
C TYR A 400 4.78 15.90 -10.42
N ASN A 401 5.15 16.28 -11.65
CA ASN A 401 4.67 15.59 -12.84
C ASN A 401 5.25 14.18 -12.94
N ASP A 402 6.55 14.02 -12.68
CA ASP A 402 7.21 12.72 -12.81
C ASP A 402 6.63 11.71 -11.83
N ALA A 403 6.51 12.08 -10.55
CA ALA A 403 5.95 11.22 -9.52
C ALA A 403 4.48 10.86 -9.80
N SER A 404 3.66 11.77 -10.35
CA SER A 404 2.24 11.51 -10.58
C SER A 404 1.91 10.87 -11.94
N THR A 405 2.86 10.77 -12.88
CA THR A 405 2.59 10.29 -14.25
C THR A 405 3.41 9.10 -14.70
N LYS A 406 4.68 8.98 -14.26
CA LYS A 406 5.54 7.84 -14.60
C LYS A 406 5.10 6.63 -13.79
N CYS A 407 5.07 5.47 -14.43
CA CYS A 407 4.86 4.20 -13.75
C CYS A 407 6.20 3.56 -13.38
N VAL A 408 6.17 2.45 -12.65
CA VAL A 408 7.36 1.86 -12.01
C VAL A 408 8.46 1.47 -13.01
N ASP A 409 8.08 1.04 -14.21
CA ASP A 409 8.97 0.80 -15.35
C ASP A 409 9.73 2.07 -15.76
N GLU A 410 9.01 3.17 -15.95
CA GLU A 410 9.60 4.45 -16.39
C GLU A 410 10.39 5.17 -15.29
N ILE A 411 10.01 5.00 -14.01
CA ILE A 411 10.65 5.75 -12.93
C ILE A 411 12.01 5.19 -12.53
N TYR A 412 12.23 3.87 -12.65
CA TYR A 412 13.55 3.27 -12.46
C TYR A 412 14.55 3.78 -13.51
N ASP A 413 14.13 3.84 -14.77
CA ASP A 413 14.95 4.34 -15.87
C ASP A 413 15.19 5.86 -15.77
N TYR A 414 14.19 6.62 -15.33
CA TYR A 414 14.28 8.08 -15.24
C TYR A 414 15.07 8.55 -14.00
N TYR A 415 14.72 8.08 -12.80
CA TYR A 415 15.47 8.34 -11.55
C TYR A 415 16.56 7.26 -11.36
N ASN A 416 17.49 7.17 -12.31
CA ASN A 416 18.60 6.23 -12.27
C ASN A 416 19.82 6.76 -11.49
N GLY A 417 20.93 6.02 -11.48
CA GLY A 417 22.25 6.49 -10.99
C GLY A 417 22.45 6.44 -9.46
N GLY A 418 21.50 5.89 -8.71
CA GLY A 418 21.62 5.65 -7.27
C GLY A 418 21.61 6.91 -6.39
N GLN A 419 21.91 6.73 -5.10
CA GLN A 419 21.71 7.75 -4.06
C GLN A 419 22.39 9.10 -4.37
N ALA A 420 23.60 9.07 -4.94
CA ALA A 420 24.39 10.26 -5.26
C ALA A 420 23.95 10.97 -6.56
N ASN A 421 23.01 10.39 -7.30
CA ASN A 421 22.39 11.02 -8.47
C ASN A 421 21.00 11.61 -8.13
N ILE A 422 20.32 11.05 -7.12
CA ILE A 422 18.94 11.37 -6.75
C ILE A 422 18.89 12.36 -5.59
N TYR A 423 19.62 12.10 -4.50
CA TYR A 423 19.52 12.87 -3.27
C TYR A 423 20.52 14.03 -3.20
N GLN A 424 20.13 15.09 -2.47
CA GLN A 424 21.08 16.09 -1.98
C GLN A 424 21.99 15.49 -0.90
N PRO A 425 23.24 15.98 -0.75
CA PRO A 425 24.15 15.50 0.29
C PRO A 425 23.60 15.59 1.71
N SER A 426 22.83 16.64 2.04
CA SER A 426 22.22 16.85 3.37
C SER A 426 21.21 15.76 3.73
N PHE A 427 20.29 15.42 2.81
CA PHE A 427 19.34 14.33 2.99
C PHE A 427 20.03 12.97 3.00
N SER A 428 20.94 12.73 2.05
CA SER A 428 21.71 11.48 1.96
C SER A 428 22.47 11.20 3.27
N ASN A 429 23.25 12.17 3.76
CA ASN A 429 23.96 12.04 5.03
C ASN A 429 23.01 11.78 6.22
N SER A 430 21.80 12.36 6.18
CA SER A 430 20.80 12.13 7.23
C SER A 430 20.17 10.73 7.16
N LEU A 431 19.89 10.22 5.96
CA LEU A 431 19.26 8.92 5.70
C LEU A 431 20.22 7.75 5.98
N TYR A 432 21.45 7.83 5.49
CA TYR A 432 22.46 6.77 5.65
C TYR A 432 23.23 6.88 6.97
N GLY A 433 23.36 8.09 7.55
CA GLY A 433 23.97 8.31 8.86
C GLY A 433 23.04 8.13 10.07
N GLY A 434 21.77 7.76 9.86
CA GLY A 434 20.79 7.56 10.94
C GLY A 434 20.32 8.85 11.64
N GLN A 435 20.47 10.01 10.99
CA GLN A 435 20.18 11.34 11.57
C GLN A 435 18.82 11.93 11.13
N LEU A 436 17.98 11.18 10.41
CA LEU A 436 16.63 11.64 10.04
C LEU A 436 15.80 12.10 11.25
N GLY A 437 15.91 11.43 12.40
CA GLY A 437 15.19 11.84 13.61
C GLY A 437 15.58 13.23 14.15
N PHE A 438 16.76 13.75 13.76
CA PHE A 438 17.23 15.09 14.14
C PHE A 438 16.99 16.11 13.01
N ASN A 439 17.38 15.77 11.77
CA ASN A 439 17.31 16.70 10.63
C ASN A 439 15.92 16.76 9.96
N PHE A 440 15.11 15.71 10.10
CA PHE A 440 13.79 15.53 9.46
C PHE A 440 12.78 14.87 10.44
N PRO A 441 12.57 15.40 11.66
CA PRO A 441 11.85 14.71 12.74
C PRO A 441 10.42 14.30 12.36
N TYR A 442 9.65 15.18 11.72
CA TYR A 442 8.28 14.87 11.30
C TYR A 442 8.25 13.79 10.19
N PHE A 443 9.17 13.83 9.23
CA PHE A 443 9.27 12.78 8.21
C PHE A 443 9.66 11.44 8.84
N LYS A 444 10.61 11.43 9.78
CA LYS A 444 10.99 10.24 10.55
C LYS A 444 9.79 9.64 11.29
N GLN A 445 8.99 10.49 11.95
CA GLN A 445 7.76 10.08 12.62
C GLN A 445 6.76 9.42 11.65
N ALA A 446 6.55 10.01 10.47
CA ALA A 446 5.68 9.43 9.44
C ALA A 446 6.22 8.10 8.89
N LEU A 447 7.54 7.98 8.69
CA LEU A 447 8.18 6.71 8.28
C LEU A 447 8.06 5.63 9.36
N ASP A 448 8.17 5.99 10.63
CA ASP A 448 7.98 5.06 11.76
C ASP A 448 6.52 4.63 11.94
N GLN A 449 5.56 5.52 11.70
CA GLN A 449 4.12 5.21 11.69
C GLN A 449 3.76 4.13 10.66
N ASN A 450 4.46 4.11 9.52
CA ASN A 450 4.32 3.15 8.42
C ASN A 450 5.44 2.09 8.39
N ASN A 451 5.98 1.74 9.55
CA ASN A 451 6.79 0.54 9.66
C ASN A 451 5.88 -0.68 9.88
N ALA A 452 5.96 -1.70 9.02
CA ALA A 452 5.12 -2.90 9.11
C ALA A 452 5.31 -3.69 10.42
N ALA A 453 6.42 -3.47 11.15
CA ALA A 453 6.67 -4.06 12.47
C ALA A 453 6.18 -3.17 13.64
N ARG A 454 5.57 -2.00 13.39
CA ARG A 454 5.12 -1.07 14.45
C ARG A 454 4.04 -1.72 15.32
N VAL A 455 2.98 -2.17 14.66
CA VAL A 455 1.84 -2.89 15.26
C VAL A 455 1.84 -4.30 14.68
N VAL A 456 1.63 -5.30 15.52
CA VAL A 456 1.72 -6.72 15.13
C VAL A 456 0.59 -7.47 15.79
N ASN A 457 -0.16 -8.24 15.01
CA ASN A 457 -1.11 -9.22 15.51
C ASN A 457 -0.37 -10.52 15.86
N PRO A 458 -0.28 -10.93 17.14
CA PRO A 458 0.43 -12.15 17.53
C PRO A 458 -0.41 -13.42 17.29
N HIS A 459 -1.73 -13.30 17.07
CA HIS A 459 -2.66 -14.43 17.01
C HIS A 459 -2.76 -15.08 15.62
N THR A 460 -2.23 -14.42 14.58
CA THR A 460 -2.16 -14.95 13.21
C THR A 460 -0.73 -15.36 12.88
N PRO A 461 -0.50 -16.54 12.27
CA PRO A 461 0.82 -16.90 11.75
C PRO A 461 1.16 -16.05 10.53
N ALA A 462 2.46 -15.87 10.28
CA ALA A 462 2.96 -15.19 9.10
C ALA A 462 3.89 -16.08 8.27
N LEU A 463 3.83 -15.90 6.94
CA LEU A 463 4.75 -16.51 5.99
C LEU A 463 5.56 -15.39 5.31
N LEU A 464 6.87 -15.41 5.46
CA LEU A 464 7.80 -14.51 4.79
C LEU A 464 8.57 -15.26 3.71
N LEU A 465 8.55 -14.75 2.48
CA LEU A 465 9.06 -15.39 1.28
C LEU A 465 9.97 -14.37 0.58
N HIS A 466 11.28 -14.60 0.56
CA HIS A 466 12.25 -13.58 0.12
C HIS A 466 13.34 -14.16 -0.78
N GLY A 467 13.78 -13.41 -1.79
CA GLY A 467 14.90 -13.78 -2.65
C GLY A 467 16.24 -13.35 -2.05
N SER A 468 17.27 -14.20 -2.09
CA SER A 468 18.59 -13.87 -1.54
C SER A 468 19.39 -12.87 -2.39
N ALA A 469 18.95 -12.64 -3.63
CA ALA A 469 19.55 -11.70 -4.58
C ALA A 469 18.57 -10.55 -4.91
N ASP A 470 17.69 -10.20 -3.96
CA ASP A 470 16.76 -9.08 -4.08
C ASP A 470 17.50 -7.72 -4.00
N PRO A 471 17.50 -6.91 -5.08
CA PRO A 471 18.21 -5.62 -5.11
C PRO A 471 17.35 -4.43 -4.66
N ILE A 472 16.06 -4.64 -4.33
CA ILE A 472 15.10 -3.57 -3.99
C ILE A 472 14.75 -3.61 -2.50
N VAL A 473 14.63 -4.81 -1.93
CA VAL A 473 14.53 -5.02 -0.49
C VAL A 473 15.55 -6.04 -0.05
N THR A 474 16.54 -5.63 0.74
CA THR A 474 17.62 -6.53 1.14
C THR A 474 17.13 -7.63 2.09
N THR A 475 17.84 -8.77 2.07
CA THR A 475 17.67 -9.83 3.07
C THR A 475 17.84 -9.29 4.49
N GLN A 476 18.80 -8.37 4.71
CA GLN A 476 19.03 -7.72 5.99
C GLN A 476 17.77 -6.99 6.49
N THR A 477 17.10 -6.21 5.62
CA THR A 477 15.85 -5.51 5.94
C THR A 477 14.70 -6.48 6.24
N ASN A 478 14.54 -7.54 5.43
CA ASN A 478 13.48 -8.53 5.65
C ASN A 478 13.68 -9.35 6.94
N GLU A 479 14.92 -9.76 7.25
CA GLU A 479 15.24 -10.43 8.51
C GLU A 479 15.14 -9.51 9.73
N GLN A 480 15.48 -8.21 9.62
CA GLN A 480 15.25 -7.25 10.70
C GLN A 480 13.77 -7.13 11.02
N PHE A 481 12.92 -7.11 9.99
CA PHE A 481 11.47 -7.16 10.15
C PHE A 481 11.00 -8.48 10.80
N MET A 482 11.48 -9.64 10.33
CA MET A 482 11.22 -10.94 10.96
C MET A 482 11.57 -10.92 12.46
N ARG A 483 12.78 -10.47 12.82
CA ARG A 483 13.22 -10.30 14.22
C ARG A 483 12.29 -9.38 15.00
N ALA A 484 11.83 -8.28 14.40
CA ALA A 484 10.97 -7.30 15.06
C ALA A 484 9.53 -7.78 15.32
N ILE A 485 8.97 -8.62 14.44
CA ILE A 485 7.63 -9.21 14.62
C ILE A 485 7.66 -10.47 15.50
N CYS A 486 8.72 -11.29 15.42
CA CYS A 486 8.95 -12.40 16.35
C CYS A 486 9.08 -11.91 17.81
N LYS A 487 9.79 -10.79 18.05
CA LYS A 487 9.86 -10.14 19.38
C LYS A 487 8.51 -9.65 19.92
N ARG A 488 7.50 -9.51 19.05
CA ARG A 488 6.11 -9.14 19.40
C ARG A 488 5.18 -10.36 19.50
N GLY A 489 5.73 -11.58 19.51
CA GLY A 489 4.99 -12.82 19.71
C GLY A 489 4.31 -13.39 18.47
N LYS A 490 4.53 -12.82 17.27
CA LYS A 490 4.01 -13.40 16.02
C LYS A 490 4.79 -14.67 15.66
N SER A 491 4.10 -15.75 15.32
CA SER A 491 4.72 -16.93 14.73
C SER A 491 5.06 -16.68 13.27
N VAL A 492 6.30 -16.93 12.85
CA VAL A 492 6.77 -16.63 11.49
C VAL A 492 7.45 -17.85 10.86
N THR A 493 6.94 -18.29 9.72
CA THR A 493 7.64 -19.18 8.79
C THR A 493 8.43 -18.34 7.79
N TYR A 494 9.73 -18.58 7.63
CA TYR A 494 10.60 -17.84 6.68
C TYR A 494 11.22 -18.75 5.62
N TYR A 495 11.07 -18.38 4.35
CA TYR A 495 11.76 -19.03 3.22
C TYR A 495 12.63 -18.02 2.50
N LEU A 496 13.92 -18.34 2.41
CA LEU A 496 14.92 -17.58 1.66
C LEU A 496 15.32 -18.38 0.41
N TYR A 497 15.01 -17.84 -0.77
CA TYR A 497 15.28 -18.50 -2.05
C TYR A 497 16.63 -18.06 -2.61
N ASN A 498 17.57 -19.01 -2.71
CA ASN A 498 18.93 -18.73 -3.17
C ASN A 498 18.96 -18.24 -4.63
N ASN A 499 19.70 -17.16 -4.90
CA ASN A 499 19.86 -16.50 -6.20
C ASN A 499 18.58 -15.98 -6.87
N VAL A 500 17.46 -15.93 -6.15
CA VAL A 500 16.20 -15.34 -6.62
C VAL A 500 16.21 -13.84 -6.35
N HIS A 501 15.80 -13.04 -7.34
CA HIS A 501 15.68 -11.59 -7.23
C HIS A 501 14.23 -11.13 -6.95
N HIS A 502 14.03 -9.84 -6.64
CA HIS A 502 12.73 -9.23 -6.29
C HIS A 502 11.59 -9.73 -7.18
N PHE A 503 11.70 -9.47 -8.49
CA PHE A 503 10.67 -9.77 -9.50
C PHE A 503 10.40 -11.26 -9.78
N GLN A 504 11.16 -12.19 -9.18
CA GLN A 504 10.96 -13.64 -9.27
C GLN A 504 10.34 -14.24 -7.99
N THR A 505 10.35 -13.51 -6.87
CA THR A 505 10.04 -14.10 -5.56
C THR A 505 8.62 -14.68 -5.50
N ARG A 506 7.62 -14.01 -6.09
CA ARG A 506 6.23 -14.52 -6.18
C ARG A 506 6.11 -15.82 -6.96
N GLN A 507 6.94 -15.98 -8.00
CA GLN A 507 6.92 -17.12 -8.89
C GLN A 507 7.50 -18.34 -8.18
N TYR A 508 8.69 -18.20 -7.60
CA TYR A 508 9.37 -19.27 -6.87
C TYR A 508 8.61 -19.70 -5.60
N SER A 509 7.92 -18.76 -4.93
CA SER A 509 7.20 -19.03 -3.69
C SER A 509 5.75 -19.50 -3.85
N PHE A 510 5.22 -19.61 -5.07
CA PHE A 510 3.82 -19.97 -5.32
C PHE A 510 3.43 -21.32 -4.70
N VAL A 511 4.28 -22.34 -4.87
CA VAL A 511 4.02 -23.69 -4.34
C VAL A 511 4.11 -23.72 -2.81
N ASP A 512 5.13 -23.10 -2.21
CA ASP A 512 5.27 -23.05 -0.74
C ASP A 512 4.11 -22.29 -0.08
N THR A 513 3.64 -21.23 -0.73
CA THR A 513 2.48 -20.45 -0.27
C THR A 513 1.20 -21.29 -0.24
N LEU A 514 0.94 -22.07 -1.29
CA LEU A 514 -0.18 -23.00 -1.34
C LEU A 514 -0.07 -24.08 -0.26
N GLN A 515 1.11 -24.67 -0.07
CA GLN A 515 1.34 -25.71 0.93
C GLN A 515 1.15 -25.19 2.35
N TRP A 516 1.63 -23.98 2.65
CA TRP A 516 1.47 -23.34 3.95
C TRP A 516 0.00 -23.01 4.26
N MET A 517 -0.74 -22.45 3.30
CA MET A 517 -2.19 -22.23 3.45
C MET A 517 -2.94 -23.55 3.64
N GLN A 518 -2.60 -24.59 2.88
CA GLN A 518 -3.18 -25.93 3.02
C GLN A 518 -2.89 -26.56 4.39
N ALA A 519 -1.68 -26.40 4.94
CA ALA A 519 -1.33 -26.87 6.27
C ALA A 519 -2.22 -26.23 7.36
N ILE A 520 -2.43 -24.91 7.29
CA ILE A 520 -3.30 -24.17 8.21
C ILE A 520 -4.76 -24.63 8.07
N LEU A 521 -5.27 -24.78 6.84
CA LEU A 521 -6.62 -25.26 6.57
C LEU A 521 -6.84 -26.70 7.07
N ALA A 522 -5.80 -27.53 7.04
CA ALA A 522 -5.82 -28.89 7.60
C ALA A 522 -5.62 -28.95 9.13
N GLY A 523 -5.50 -27.81 9.82
CA GLY A 523 -5.22 -27.75 11.26
C GLY A 523 -3.81 -28.21 11.64
N THR A 524 -2.90 -28.32 10.69
CA THR A 524 -1.49 -28.69 10.93
C THR A 524 -0.73 -27.48 11.48
N PRO A 525 0.01 -27.60 12.60
CA PRO A 525 0.86 -26.53 13.09
C PRO A 525 1.92 -26.14 12.05
N VAL A 526 1.98 -24.85 11.68
CA VAL A 526 3.01 -24.33 10.78
C VAL A 526 4.33 -24.08 11.51
N ARG A 527 5.45 -24.27 10.80
CA ARG A 527 6.81 -24.04 11.31
C ARG A 527 6.98 -22.59 11.77
N SER A 528 7.62 -22.40 12.92
CA SER A 528 8.03 -21.08 13.41
C SER A 528 9.54 -21.00 13.51
N ASP A 529 10.15 -20.08 12.75
CA ASP A 529 11.59 -19.84 12.70
C ASP A 529 12.02 -18.74 13.69
N CYS A 530 11.08 -18.26 14.53
CA CYS A 530 11.33 -17.19 15.49
C CYS A 530 12.36 -17.56 16.57
N ALA A 531 12.40 -18.79 17.08
CA ALA A 531 13.42 -19.19 18.06
C ALA A 531 14.83 -19.04 17.48
N VAL A 532 15.04 -19.55 16.26
CA VAL A 532 16.30 -19.45 15.51
C VAL A 532 16.72 -17.99 15.31
N VAL A 533 15.81 -17.12 14.86
CA VAL A 533 16.15 -15.72 14.56
C VAL A 533 16.34 -14.85 15.82
N LEU A 534 15.86 -15.31 16.98
CA LEU A 534 16.04 -14.66 18.28
C LEU A 534 17.20 -15.24 19.11
N GLY A 535 17.80 -16.36 18.68
CA GLY A 535 18.86 -17.05 19.42
C GLY A 535 18.37 -17.74 20.70
N GLN A 536 17.18 -18.35 20.63
CA GLN A 536 16.49 -19.03 21.74
C GLN A 536 16.48 -20.56 21.57
#